data_AF-A0A846G9F5-F1
#
_entry.id   AF-A0A846G9F5-F1
#
_cell.length_a   1.000
_cell.length_b   1.000
_cell.length_c   1.000
_cell.angle_alpha   90.00
_cell.angle_beta   90.00
_cell.angle_gamma   90.00
#
_symmetry.space_group_name_H-M   'P 1'
#
loop_
_entity.id
_entity.type
_entity.pdbx_description
1 polymer ?
#
loop_
_entity_poly.entity_id
_entity_poly.type
_entity_poly.pdbx_seq_one_letter_code
_entity_poly.pdbx_strand_id
1 'polypeptide(L)' 'MTKFLIPFQSDGKWGYKDRTGKVVIPPKLETASEFSLGVAKVKINNQIQYIDSNGKFLDVNQPQ' A
#
# COMPACT_ATOMS: atom_id res chain seq x y z
N MET A 1 -2.83 -4.86 18.50
CA MET A 1 -3.78 -5.10 17.40
C MET A 1 -3.03 -4.95 16.09
N THR A 2 -2.90 -6.02 15.32
CA THR A 2 -2.17 -5.99 14.05
C THR A 2 -2.94 -5.12 13.04
N LYS A 3 -2.41 -3.94 12.73
CA LYS A 3 -2.99 -3.01 11.76
C LYS A 3 -2.58 -3.49 10.37
N PHE A 4 -3.55 -3.89 9.56
CA PHE A 4 -3.36 -4.16 8.14
C PHE A 4 -4.28 -3.20 7.38
N LEU A 5 -3.71 -2.45 6.44
CA LEU A 5 -4.51 -1.63 5.53
C LEU A 5 -5.16 -2.53 4.48
N ILE A 6 -6.29 -2.08 3.96
CA ILE A 6 -7.07 -2.79 2.95
C ILE A 6 -6.95 -1.99 1.64
N PRO A 7 -6.56 -2.63 0.53
CA PRO A 7 -6.54 -1.97 -0.76
C PRO A 7 -7.97 -1.60 -1.17
N PHE A 8 -8.15 -0.43 -1.78
CA PHE A 8 -9.42 -0.04 -2.38
C PHE A 8 -9.16 0.69 -3.69
N GLN A 9 -10.14 0.62 -4.58
CA GLN A 9 -10.08 1.30 -5.87
C GLN A 9 -11.07 2.47 -5.90
N SER A 10 -10.62 3.60 -6.46
CA SER A 10 -11.45 4.76 -6.82
C SER A 10 -10.96 5.31 -8.15
N ASP A 11 -11.87 5.57 -9.09
CA ASP A 11 -11.55 6.24 -10.36
C ASP A 11 -10.42 5.56 -11.15
N GLY A 12 -10.38 4.22 -11.12
CA GLY A 12 -9.37 3.41 -11.80
C GLY A 12 -7.98 3.41 -11.12
N LYS A 13 -7.81 4.08 -9.99
CA LYS A 13 -6.57 4.10 -9.19
C LYS A 13 -6.76 3.38 -7.87
N TRP A 14 -5.66 2.85 -7.35
CA TRP A 14 -5.64 2.13 -6.08
C TRP A 14 -5.08 3.00 -4.95
N GLY A 15 -5.65 2.80 -3.77
CA GLY A 15 -5.20 3.36 -2.51
C GLY A 15 -5.33 2.33 -1.39
N TYR A 16 -5.03 2.76 -0.17
CA TYR A 16 -5.16 1.95 1.04
C TYR A 16 -5.92 2.71 2.11
N LYS A 17 -6.83 2.02 2.76
CA LYS A 17 -7.58 2.53 3.91
C LYS A 17 -7.45 1.59 5.10
N ASP A 18 -7.58 2.12 6.29
CA ASP A 18 -7.67 1.27 7.48
C ASP A 18 -9.06 0.63 7.62
N ARG A 19 -9.22 -0.19 8.66
CA ARG A 19 -10.49 -0.88 8.97
C ARG A 19 -11.62 0.06 9.39
N THR A 20 -11.33 1.31 9.77
CA THR A 20 -12.38 2.30 10.06
C THR A 20 -12.80 3.05 8.79
N GLY A 21 -12.19 2.75 7.64
CA GLY A 21 -12.44 3.42 6.38
C GLY A 21 -11.63 4.69 6.17
N LYS A 22 -10.70 5.04 7.09
CA LYS A 22 -9.83 6.20 6.92
C LYS A 22 -8.81 5.91 5.83
N VAL A 23 -8.76 6.78 4.83
CA VAL A 23 -7.77 6.71 3.76
C VAL A 23 -6.38 7.03 4.32
N VAL A 24 -5.44 6.10 4.13
CA VAL A 24 -4.04 6.24 4.53
C VAL A 24 -3.15 6.52 3.32
N ILE A 25 -3.39 5.79 2.23
CA ILE A 25 -2.81 6.08 0.92
C ILE A 25 -3.97 6.46 -0.01
N PRO A 26 -4.05 7.70 -0.51
CA PRO A 26 -5.09 8.08 -1.45
C PRO A 26 -4.98 7.31 -2.77
N PRO A 27 -6.07 7.20 -3.56
CA PRO A 27 -6.06 6.56 -4.87
C PRO A 27 -5.09 7.25 -5.82
N LYS A 28 -3.88 6.70 -5.94
CA LYS A 28 -2.81 7.20 -6.83
C LYS A 28 -1.95 6.09 -7.42
N LEU A 29 -2.14 4.87 -6.94
CA LEU A 29 -1.40 3.70 -7.36
C LEU A 29 -2.03 3.13 -8.63
N GLU A 30 -1.20 2.57 -9.50
CA GLU A 30 -1.63 1.80 -10.67
C GLU A 30 -2.09 0.40 -10.25
N THR A 31 -1.40 -0.21 -9.29
CA THR A 31 -1.78 -1.49 -8.69
C THR A 31 -1.48 -1.49 -7.19
N ALA A 32 -2.26 -2.26 -6.43
CA ALA A 32 -2.10 -2.45 -5.00
C ALA A 32 -2.40 -3.91 -4.65
N SER A 33 -1.47 -4.61 -4.01
CA SER A 33 -1.67 -5.97 -3.51
C SER A 33 -2.12 -5.95 -2.05
N GLU A 34 -2.71 -7.06 -1.59
CA GLU A 34 -2.92 -7.28 -0.15
C GLU A 34 -1.59 -7.42 0.59
N PHE A 35 -1.63 -7.23 1.91
CA PHE A 35 -0.46 -7.43 2.75
C PHE A 35 -0.15 -8.91 2.93
N SER A 36 1.10 -9.27 2.69
CA SER A 36 1.66 -10.58 3.00
C SER A 36 2.97 -10.39 3.75
N LEU A 37 3.17 -11.12 4.85
CA LEU A 37 4.35 -11.00 5.72
C LEU A 37 4.65 -9.53 6.16
N GLY A 38 3.60 -8.72 6.34
CA GLY A 38 3.73 -7.32 6.78
C GLY A 38 4.06 -6.31 5.68
N VAL A 39 4.20 -6.74 4.43
CA VAL A 39 4.49 -5.88 3.28
C VAL A 39 3.44 -6.02 2.18
N ALA A 40 3.25 -4.97 1.38
CA ALA A 40 2.45 -5.03 0.17
C ALA A 40 3.22 -4.47 -1.02
N LYS A 41 3.08 -5.12 -2.17
CA LYS A 41 3.62 -4.65 -3.45
C LYS A 41 2.66 -3.65 -4.08
N VAL A 42 3.18 -2.52 -4.52
CA VAL A 42 2.43 -1.48 -5.21
C VAL A 42 3.12 -1.05 -6.48
N LYS A 43 2.37 -0.48 -7.41
CA LYS A 43 2.91 0.14 -8.62
C LYS A 43 2.54 1.62 -8.68
N ILE A 44 3.53 2.48 -8.88
CA ILE A 44 3.35 3.93 -9.03
C ILE A 44 4.36 4.45 -10.07
N ASN A 45 3.90 5.27 -11.01
CA ASN A 45 4.73 5.84 -12.09
C ASN A 45 5.54 4.76 -12.84
N ASN A 46 4.88 3.65 -13.19
CA ASN A 46 5.49 2.49 -13.81
C ASN A 46 6.59 1.76 -13.00
N GLN A 47 6.79 2.10 -11.73
CA GLN A 47 7.79 1.48 -10.84
C GLN A 47 7.12 0.61 -9.78
N ILE A 48 7.74 -0.54 -9.50
CA ILE A 48 7.35 -1.40 -8.37
C ILE A 48 7.99 -0.85 -7.10
N GLN A 49 7.17 -0.67 -6.07
CA GLN A 49 7.60 -0.30 -4.72
C GLN A 49 6.92 -1.22 -3.71
N TYR A 50 7.42 -1.18 -2.47
CA TYR A 50 6.85 -1.92 -1.35
C TYR A 50 6.45 -0.97 -0.25
N ILE A 51 5.35 -1.26 0.41
CA ILE A 51 4.89 -0.54 1.59
C ILE A 51 4.77 -1.49 2.78
N ASP A 52 5.01 -0.97 3.98
CA ASP A 52 4.69 -1.67 5.22
C ASP A 52 3.18 -1.60 5.53
N SER A 53 2.75 -2.34 6.56
CA SER A 53 1.36 -2.39 7.01
C SER A 53 0.80 -1.07 7.58
N ASN A 54 1.64 -0.03 7.71
CA ASN A 54 1.24 1.34 8.05
C ASN A 54 1.13 2.24 6.82
N GLY A 55 1.48 1.75 5.63
CA GLY A 55 1.47 2.49 4.37
C GLY A 55 2.76 3.27 4.11
N LYS A 56 3.84 3.01 4.85
CA LYS A 56 5.16 3.62 4.62
C LYS A 56 5.89 2.88 3.51
N PHE A 57 6.40 3.62 2.53
CA PHE A 57 7.26 3.05 1.50
C PHE A 57 8.58 2.54 2.09
N LEU A 58 8.94 1.32 1.72
CA LEU A 58 10.18 0.67 2.08
C LEU A 58 11.22 0.96 1.01
N ASP A 59 12.40 1.40 1.44
CA ASP A 59 13.56 1.46 0.57
C ASP A 59 14.14 0.05 0.45
N VAL A 60 13.77 -0.65 -0.63
CA VAL A 60 14.22 -2.03 -0.87
C VAL A 60 15.70 -2.13 -1.25
N ASN A 61 16.41 -1.00 -1.34
CA ASN A 61 17.85 -0.98 -1.58
C ASN A 61 18.67 -0.84 -0.29
N GLN A 62 18.03 -0.78 0.88
CA GLN A 62 18.72 -0.81 2.16
C GLN A 62 18.33 -2.09 2.92
N PRO A 63 19.26 -3.03 3.15
CA PRO A 63 19.01 -4.12 4.07
C PRO A 63 18.78 -3.52 5.47
N GLN A 64 17.65 -3.88 6.09
CA GLN A 64 17.37 -3.60 7.50
C GLN A 64 18.25 -4.46 8.42
#